data_AF-A0A8S1MC67-F1
#
_entry.id   AF-A0A8S1MC67-F1
#
_cell.length_a   1.000
_cell.length_b   1.000
_cell.length_c   1.000
_cell.angle_alpha   90.00
_cell.angle_beta   90.00
_cell.angle_gamma   90.00
#
_symmetry.space_group_name_H-M   'P 1'
#
loop_
_entity.id
_entity.type
_entity.pdbx_description
1 polymer ?
#
loop_
_entity_poly.entity_id
_entity_poly.type
_entity_poly.pdbx_seq_one_letter_code
_entity_poly.pdbx_strand_id
1 'polypeptide(L)'
;MSAQVLFRVACQTQISQTVYIVGNNSALGNWNPQNGFKLITNSEQYPLWINEQPLEVEPNQILEFKIVICDGMNSQWEIGANRLIQISGQKLIVILTFNSPSLIIHNIRRLFSNTDLTNITESTARKISIQLQQKLYDSDEDSDQEIESEENSQFYDEETSLISNEQCQSSPNKQSNDKDDQVNLEFSNFDL
;
A
#
# COMPACT_ATOMS: atom_id res chain seq x y z
N MET A 1 -22.35 15.44 -4.70
CA MET A 1 -20.95 15.55 -4.25
C MET A 1 -20.16 14.64 -5.14
N SER A 2 -19.17 15.14 -5.89
CA SER A 2 -18.30 14.30 -6.71
C SER A 2 -17.23 13.60 -5.86
N ALA A 3 -16.70 12.51 -6.38
CA ALA A 3 -15.55 11.81 -5.85
C ALA A 3 -14.34 12.02 -6.78
N GLN A 4 -13.17 12.18 -6.18
CA GLN A 4 -11.90 12.36 -6.89
C GLN A 4 -11.12 11.05 -6.99
N VAL A 5 -10.71 10.69 -8.20
CA VAL A 5 -9.84 9.53 -8.45
C VAL A 5 -8.49 10.02 -8.97
N LEU A 6 -7.43 9.57 -8.30
CA LEU A 6 -6.04 9.84 -8.68
C LEU A 6 -5.37 8.53 -9.06
N PHE A 7 -5.02 8.40 -10.34
CA PHE A 7 -4.25 7.28 -10.87
C PHE A 7 -2.74 7.51 -10.68
N ARG A 8 -2.05 6.43 -10.38
CA ARG A 8 -0.60 6.31 -10.31
C ARG A 8 -0.22 5.06 -11.09
N VAL A 9 0.25 5.22 -12.32
CA VAL A 9 0.45 4.11 -13.25
C VAL A 9 1.92 3.95 -13.54
N ALA A 10 2.50 2.81 -13.17
CA ALA A 10 3.83 2.44 -13.63
C ALA A 10 3.72 1.86 -15.06
N CYS A 11 4.30 2.56 -16.04
CA CYS A 11 4.24 2.18 -17.44
C CYS A 11 5.49 2.66 -18.19
N GLN A 12 6.19 1.73 -18.85
CA GLN A 12 7.28 2.09 -19.75
C GLN A 12 6.71 2.38 -21.14
N THR A 13 7.22 3.42 -21.78
CA THR A 13 6.78 3.86 -23.11
C THR A 13 7.98 4.21 -23.98
N GLN A 14 7.77 4.27 -25.29
CA GLN A 14 8.74 4.79 -26.25
C GLN A 14 8.60 6.32 -26.37
N ILE A 15 9.53 6.94 -27.11
CA ILE A 15 9.49 8.37 -27.42
C ILE A 15 8.18 8.70 -28.16
N SER A 16 7.59 9.85 -27.83
CA SER A 16 6.32 10.35 -28.39
C SER A 16 5.07 9.54 -28.03
N GLN A 17 5.18 8.50 -27.20
CA GLN A 17 4.01 7.80 -26.68
C GLN A 17 3.45 8.50 -25.43
N THR A 18 2.14 8.35 -25.24
CA THR A 18 1.40 8.92 -24.12
C THR A 18 0.48 7.87 -23.51
N VAL A 19 0.25 7.97 -22.21
CA VAL A 19 -0.58 7.01 -21.47
C VAL A 19 -1.93 7.63 -21.16
N TYR A 20 -2.98 6.85 -21.41
CA TYR A 20 -4.37 7.21 -21.14
C TYR A 20 -5.03 6.14 -20.27
N ILE A 21 -6.02 6.56 -19.49
CA ILE A 21 -7.01 5.68 -18.88
C ILE A 21 -8.30 5.80 -19.69
N VAL A 22 -8.80 4.69 -20.18
CA VAL A 22 -9.99 4.64 -21.05
C VAL A 22 -10.99 3.67 -20.46
N GLY A 23 -12.26 4.05 -20.40
CA GLY A 23 -13.25 3.27 -19.66
C GLY A 23 -14.70 3.60 -19.96
N ASN A 24 -15.62 3.00 -19.20
CA ASN A 24 -17.06 3.09 -19.41
C ASN A 24 -17.68 4.46 -19.06
N ASN A 25 -16.97 5.30 -18.31
CA ASN A 25 -17.44 6.62 -17.92
C ASN A 25 -17.13 7.68 -19.00
N SER A 26 -17.98 8.69 -19.11
CA SER A 26 -17.80 9.78 -20.08
C SER A 26 -16.50 10.56 -19.87
N ALA A 27 -16.08 10.75 -18.61
CA ALA A 27 -14.80 11.37 -18.26
C ALA A 27 -13.58 10.48 -18.58
N LEU A 28 -13.80 9.19 -18.86
CA LEU A 28 -12.81 8.25 -19.40
C LEU A 28 -13.00 7.96 -20.91
N GLY A 29 -13.84 8.74 -21.58
CA GLY A 29 -14.00 8.68 -23.03
C GLY A 29 -14.93 7.59 -23.56
N ASN A 30 -15.70 6.88 -22.72
CA ASN A 30 -16.63 5.81 -23.14
C ASN A 30 -15.98 4.78 -24.09
N TRP A 31 -14.85 4.20 -23.69
CA TRP A 31 -14.06 3.25 -24.47
C TRP A 31 -13.43 3.80 -25.76
N ASN A 32 -13.44 5.12 -25.98
CA ASN A 32 -12.71 5.77 -27.07
C ASN A 32 -11.36 6.36 -26.59
N PRO A 33 -10.20 5.83 -27.06
CA PRO A 33 -8.88 6.33 -26.67
C PRO A 33 -8.63 7.81 -26.97
N GLN A 34 -9.26 8.37 -28.01
CA GLN A 34 -9.09 9.77 -28.38
C GLN A 34 -9.69 10.72 -27.34
N ASN A 35 -10.70 10.24 -26.59
CA ASN A 35 -11.33 10.96 -25.49
C ASN A 35 -10.92 10.40 -24.12
N GLY A 36 -9.86 9.57 -24.09
CA GLY A 36 -9.36 8.97 -22.88
C GLY A 36 -8.85 10.01 -21.89
N PHE A 37 -8.82 9.63 -20.62
CA PHE A 37 -8.25 10.46 -19.58
C PHE A 37 -6.72 10.43 -19.67
N LYS A 38 -6.10 11.55 -20.08
CA LYS A 38 -4.67 11.65 -20.30
C LYS A 38 -3.88 11.68 -18.98
N LEU A 39 -2.81 10.90 -18.92
CA LEU A 39 -1.81 10.98 -17.86
C LEU A 39 -0.57 11.73 -18.34
N ILE A 40 0.14 12.32 -17.38
CA ILE A 40 1.39 13.04 -17.59
C ILE A 40 2.52 12.37 -16.82
N THR A 41 3.74 12.57 -17.31
CA THR A 41 4.98 12.17 -16.64
C THR A 41 6.06 13.20 -16.95
N ASN A 42 7.19 13.12 -16.26
CA ASN A 42 8.39 13.91 -16.53
C ASN A 42 9.64 13.06 -16.29
N SER A 43 10.82 13.60 -16.58
CA SER A 43 12.09 12.87 -16.48
C SER A 43 12.42 12.38 -15.06
N GLU A 44 11.93 13.05 -14.02
CA GLU A 44 12.19 12.68 -12.62
C GLU A 44 11.23 11.60 -12.12
N GLN A 45 10.02 11.55 -12.68
CA GLN A 45 8.96 10.63 -12.26
C GLN A 45 8.92 9.36 -13.11
N TYR A 46 9.40 9.39 -14.35
CA TYR A 46 9.35 8.26 -15.26
C TYR A 46 10.02 7.01 -14.63
N PRO A 47 9.39 5.82 -14.65
CA PRO A 47 8.23 5.42 -15.48
C PRO A 47 6.85 5.57 -14.81
N LEU A 48 6.70 6.46 -13.84
CA LEU A 48 5.40 6.75 -13.20
C LEU A 48 4.62 7.81 -13.99
N TRP A 49 3.35 7.49 -14.27
CA TRP A 49 2.38 8.36 -14.91
C TRP A 49 1.28 8.74 -13.93
N ILE A 50 0.95 10.03 -13.88
CA ILE A 50 0.00 10.59 -12.92
C ILE A 50 -1.01 11.49 -13.62
N ASN A 51 -2.14 11.74 -12.98
CA ASN A 51 -3.08 12.74 -13.47
C ASN A 51 -2.49 14.15 -13.30
N GLU A 52 -2.75 15.02 -14.27
CA GLU A 52 -2.56 16.46 -14.11
C GLU A 52 -3.64 17.06 -13.20
N GLN A 53 -4.88 16.62 -13.37
CA GLN A 53 -6.04 17.00 -12.55
C GLN A 53 -6.77 15.76 -12.01
N PRO A 54 -7.40 15.81 -10.82
CA PRO A 54 -8.19 14.69 -10.35
C PRO A 54 -9.31 14.33 -11.32
N LEU A 55 -9.54 13.03 -11.54
CA LEU A 55 -10.72 12.58 -12.26
C LEU A 55 -11.94 12.74 -11.32
N GLU A 56 -12.91 13.55 -11.72
CA GLU A 56 -14.17 13.72 -11.01
C GLU A 56 -15.21 12.70 -11.52
N VAL A 57 -15.76 11.89 -10.61
CA VAL A 57 -16.79 10.88 -10.91
C VAL A 57 -17.88 10.89 -9.85
N GLU A 58 -19.04 10.31 -10.17
CA GLU A 58 -20.10 10.12 -9.19
C GLU A 58 -19.72 9.02 -8.17
N PRO A 59 -20.00 9.22 -6.88
CA PRO A 59 -19.75 8.22 -5.85
C PRO A 59 -20.73 7.03 -5.97
N ASN A 60 -20.37 5.92 -5.32
CA ASN A 60 -21.15 4.67 -5.24
C ASN A 60 -21.39 3.98 -6.59
N GLN A 61 -20.50 4.18 -7.56
CA GLN A 61 -20.53 3.52 -8.86
C GLN A 61 -19.31 2.60 -9.04
N ILE A 62 -19.47 1.60 -9.92
CA ILE A 62 -18.36 0.79 -10.42
C ILE A 62 -17.83 1.45 -11.69
N LEU A 63 -16.54 1.78 -11.68
CA LEU A 63 -15.83 2.30 -12.84
C LEU A 63 -15.07 1.15 -13.50
N GLU A 64 -15.30 0.95 -14.80
CA GLU A 64 -14.54 0.00 -15.62
C GLU A 64 -13.56 0.75 -16.49
N PHE A 65 -12.31 0.30 -16.54
CA PHE A 65 -11.30 0.96 -17.36
C PHE A 65 -10.14 0.04 -17.74
N LYS A 66 -9.32 0.52 -18.67
CA LYS A 66 -8.04 -0.04 -19.08
C LYS A 66 -7.02 1.08 -19.24
N ILE A 67 -5.75 0.69 -19.15
CA ILE A 67 -4.64 1.56 -19.53
C ILE A 67 -4.42 1.40 -21.04
N VAL A 68 -4.22 2.51 -21.73
CA VAL A 68 -3.97 2.56 -23.17
C VAL A 68 -2.74 3.43 -23.44
N ILE A 69 -1.80 2.92 -24.22
CA ILE A 69 -0.65 3.68 -24.71
C ILE A 69 -0.96 4.12 -26.13
N CYS A 70 -0.85 5.41 -26.41
CA CYS A 70 -1.12 5.99 -27.73
C CYS A 70 0.15 6.62 -28.30
N ASP A 71 0.42 6.40 -29.58
CA ASP A 71 1.53 7.02 -30.35
C ASP A 71 1.05 8.14 -31.30
N GLY A 72 -0.24 8.47 -31.25
CA GLY A 72 -0.92 9.46 -32.11
C GLY A 72 -1.76 8.84 -33.23
N MET A 73 -1.39 7.66 -33.73
CA MET A 73 -2.17 6.96 -34.79
C MET A 73 -2.74 5.63 -34.28
N ASN A 74 -2.00 4.94 -33.43
CA ASN A 74 -2.33 3.63 -32.89
C ASN A 74 -2.58 3.72 -31.38
N SER A 75 -3.37 2.77 -30.89
CA SER A 75 -3.67 2.61 -29.47
C SER A 75 -3.37 1.17 -29.04
N GLN A 76 -2.36 1.01 -28.20
CA GLN A 76 -2.04 -0.25 -27.55
C GLN A 76 -2.81 -0.37 -26.25
N TRP A 77 -3.74 -1.33 -26.19
CA TRP A 77 -4.53 -1.60 -25.01
C TRP A 77 -3.82 -2.55 -24.05
N GLU A 78 -4.06 -2.36 -22.76
CA GLU A 78 -3.69 -3.32 -21.74
C GLU A 78 -4.33 -4.70 -21.99
N ILE A 79 -3.53 -5.75 -21.81
CA ILE A 79 -3.97 -7.14 -21.96
C ILE A 79 -4.88 -7.59 -20.81
N GLY A 80 -5.67 -8.65 -21.04
CA GLY A 80 -6.55 -9.23 -20.02
C GLY A 80 -7.91 -8.55 -19.91
N ALA A 81 -8.60 -8.77 -18.79
CA ALA A 81 -9.93 -8.21 -18.54
C ALA A 81 -9.91 -6.70 -18.27
N ASN A 82 -11.08 -6.06 -18.24
CA ASN A 82 -11.22 -4.68 -17.76
C ASN A 82 -10.92 -4.62 -16.26
N ARG A 83 -10.29 -3.53 -15.82
CA ARG A 83 -10.12 -3.26 -14.40
C ARG A 83 -11.38 -2.64 -13.84
N LEU A 84 -11.70 -2.99 -12.60
CA LEU A 84 -12.89 -2.53 -11.90
C LEU A 84 -12.48 -1.82 -10.61
N ILE A 85 -13.01 -0.62 -10.36
CA ILE A 85 -12.90 0.05 -9.07
C ILE A 85 -14.28 0.47 -8.57
N GLN A 86 -14.53 0.26 -7.28
CA GLN A 86 -15.73 0.77 -6.61
C GLN A 86 -15.42 2.16 -6.03
N ILE A 87 -16.21 3.16 -6.40
CA ILE A 87 -16.03 4.54 -5.91
C ILE A 87 -16.72 4.68 -4.55
N SER A 88 -16.03 4.28 -3.47
CA SER A 88 -16.58 4.26 -2.10
C SER A 88 -16.26 5.50 -1.24
N GLY A 89 -15.42 6.42 -1.72
CA GLY A 89 -14.92 7.55 -0.94
C GLY A 89 -14.92 8.87 -1.72
N GLN A 90 -14.68 9.98 -1.00
CA GLN A 90 -14.55 11.30 -1.64
C GLN A 90 -13.26 11.44 -2.43
N LYS A 91 -12.21 10.72 -2.03
CA LYS A 91 -10.91 10.74 -2.72
C LYS A 91 -10.27 9.36 -2.67
N LEU A 92 -9.91 8.84 -3.85
CA LEU A 92 -9.27 7.56 -4.04
C LEU A 92 -7.92 7.75 -4.74
N ILE A 93 -6.90 7.04 -4.28
CA ILE A 93 -5.65 6.87 -4.99
C ILE A 93 -5.58 5.44 -5.50
N VAL A 94 -5.43 5.28 -6.80
CA VAL A 94 -5.42 3.99 -7.50
C VAL A 94 -4.03 3.79 -8.09
N ILE A 95 -3.30 2.80 -7.58
CA ILE A 95 -1.95 2.46 -8.04
C ILE A 95 -2.03 1.22 -8.93
N LEU A 96 -1.42 1.33 -10.10
CA LEU A 96 -1.53 0.39 -11.21
C LEU A 96 -0.16 0.13 -11.83
N THR A 97 -0.03 -1.01 -12.49
CA THR A 97 1.12 -1.32 -13.35
C THR A 97 0.61 -1.87 -14.67
N PHE A 98 1.08 -1.32 -15.79
CA PHE A 98 0.63 -1.72 -17.12
C PHE A 98 0.85 -3.22 -17.37
N ASN A 99 -0.16 -3.91 -17.91
CA ASN A 99 -0.16 -5.35 -18.17
C ASN A 99 0.02 -6.24 -16.93
N SER A 100 -0.24 -5.73 -15.73
CA SER A 100 -0.18 -6.49 -14.48
C SER A 100 -1.52 -6.43 -13.75
N PRO A 101 -2.10 -7.54 -13.28
CA PRO A 101 -3.41 -7.53 -12.62
C PRO A 101 -3.43 -6.77 -11.29
N SER A 102 -2.26 -6.44 -10.72
CA SER A 102 -2.14 -5.71 -9.45
C SER A 102 -2.88 -4.37 -9.49
N LEU A 103 -3.73 -4.16 -8.49
CA LEU A 103 -4.55 -2.97 -8.29
C LEU A 103 -4.57 -2.65 -6.80
N ILE A 104 -3.97 -1.53 -6.41
CA ILE A 104 -3.96 -1.07 -5.02
C ILE A 104 -4.79 0.20 -4.92
N ILE A 105 -5.72 0.23 -3.96
CA ILE A 105 -6.66 1.35 -3.78
C ILE A 105 -6.51 1.89 -2.36
N HIS A 106 -6.17 3.17 -2.24
CA HIS A 106 -6.18 3.90 -0.98
C HIS A 106 -7.36 4.88 -0.94
N ASN A 107 -8.26 4.68 0.00
CA ASN A 107 -9.33 5.63 0.28
C ASN A 107 -8.80 6.69 1.26
N ILE A 108 -8.78 7.96 0.84
CA ILE A 108 -8.52 9.07 1.75
C ILE A 108 -9.87 9.42 2.38
N ARG A 109 -10.04 9.00 3.63
CA ARG A 109 -11.15 9.49 4.46
C ARG A 109 -10.84 10.96 4.74
N ARG A 110 -11.81 11.83 4.44
CA ARG A 110 -11.74 13.28 4.68
C ARG A 110 -11.18 13.53 6.09
N LEU A 111 -10.12 14.34 6.18
CA LEU A 111 -9.67 14.89 7.46
C LEU A 111 -10.83 15.67 8.07
N PHE A 112 -11.06 15.42 9.35
CA PHE A 112 -11.99 16.11 10.22
C PHE A 112 -12.12 17.59 9.85
N SER A 113 -13.34 18.09 9.68
CA SER A 113 -13.55 19.54 9.66
C SER A 113 -13.07 20.13 10.99
N ASN A 114 -12.74 21.42 11.06
CA ASN A 114 -12.39 22.04 12.36
C ASN A 114 -13.50 21.85 13.42
N THR A 115 -14.74 21.66 12.97
CA THR A 115 -15.90 21.32 13.80
C THR A 115 -15.91 19.85 14.26
N ASP A 116 -15.31 18.94 13.50
CA ASP A 116 -15.11 17.55 13.91
C ASP A 116 -13.91 17.40 14.86
N LEU A 117 -12.89 18.26 14.75
CA LEU A 117 -11.76 18.31 15.69
C LEU A 117 -12.23 18.71 17.11
N THR A 118 -13.19 19.64 17.23
CA THR A 118 -13.77 20.01 18.53
C THR A 118 -14.56 18.87 19.15
N ASN A 119 -15.22 18.03 18.34
CA ASN A 119 -15.93 16.86 18.84
C ASN A 119 -14.98 15.75 19.33
N ILE A 120 -13.77 15.67 18.78
CA ILE A 120 -12.73 14.71 19.20
C ILE A 120 -12.04 15.16 20.48
N THR A 121 -11.72 16.44 20.63
CA THR A 121 -11.15 16.95 21.89
C THR A 121 -12.15 16.81 23.03
N GLU A 122 -13.44 17.03 22.78
CA GLU A 122 -14.50 16.88 23.78
C GLU A 122 -14.82 15.40 24.11
N SER A 123 -14.81 14.50 23.12
CA SER A 123 -15.11 13.07 23.33
C SER A 123 -13.95 12.27 23.93
N THR A 124 -12.70 12.63 23.62
CA THR A 124 -11.52 11.99 24.21
C THR A 124 -11.27 12.51 25.63
N ALA A 125 -11.49 13.81 25.88
CA ALA A 125 -11.45 14.38 27.23
C ALA A 125 -12.52 13.75 28.15
N ARG A 126 -13.73 13.48 27.63
CA ARG A 126 -14.79 12.78 28.38
C ARG A 126 -14.42 11.35 28.78
N LYS A 127 -13.66 10.61 27.95
CA LYS A 127 -13.24 9.24 28.30
C LYS A 127 -12.18 9.22 29.41
N ILE A 128 -11.22 10.13 29.37
CA ILE A 128 -10.17 10.21 30.38
C ILE A 128 -10.73 10.74 31.72
N SER A 129 -11.66 11.70 31.69
CA SER A 129 -12.24 12.27 32.92
C SER A 129 -13.16 11.28 33.67
N ILE A 130 -13.95 10.47 32.97
CA ILE A 130 -14.79 9.44 33.62
C ILE A 130 -13.92 8.34 34.26
N GLN A 131 -12.83 7.95 33.59
CA GLN A 131 -11.95 6.88 34.08
C GLN A 131 -11.07 7.32 35.25
N LEU A 132 -10.68 8.61 35.31
CA LEU A 132 -9.99 9.20 36.46
C LEU A 132 -10.94 9.44 37.65
N GLN A 133 -12.20 9.83 37.43
CA GLN A 133 -13.17 9.97 38.51
C GLN A 133 -13.50 8.63 39.18
N GLN A 134 -13.58 7.54 38.41
CA GLN A 134 -13.76 6.20 38.99
C GLN A 134 -12.56 5.74 39.81
N LYS A 135 -11.32 6.07 39.38
CA LYS A 135 -10.12 5.73 40.16
C LYS A 135 -9.92 6.59 41.42
N LEU A 136 -10.47 7.80 41.46
CA LEU A 136 -10.34 8.72 42.59
C LEU A 136 -11.45 8.57 43.64
N TYR A 137 -12.49 7.77 43.36
CA TYR A 137 -13.57 7.50 44.31
C TYR A 137 -13.41 6.16 45.05
N ASP A 138 -12.43 5.33 44.67
CA ASP A 138 -12.18 4.01 45.28
C ASP A 138 -11.02 4.01 46.32
N SER A 139 -10.47 5.18 46.70
CA SER A 139 -9.28 5.25 47.57
C SER A 139 -9.48 5.76 48.99
N ASP A 140 -10.69 6.17 49.40
CA ASP A 140 -10.89 6.77 50.72
C ASP A 140 -11.87 5.93 51.56
N GLU A 141 -11.38 4.80 52.09
CA GLU A 141 -11.87 4.21 53.35
C GLU A 141 -10.67 3.99 54.29
N ASP A 142 -10.76 4.64 55.45
CA ASP A 142 -9.77 4.79 56.52
C ASP A 142 -9.15 3.49 57.05
N SER A 143 -7.86 3.55 57.43
CA SER A 143 -7.33 2.86 58.62
C SER A 143 -5.89 3.29 58.92
N ASP A 144 -5.73 4.21 59.87
CA ASP A 144 -4.47 4.51 60.56
C ASP A 144 -3.88 3.27 61.24
N GLN A 145 -2.59 2.96 61.05
CA GLN A 145 -1.72 2.39 62.10
C GLN A 145 -0.24 2.76 61.85
N GLU A 146 0.34 3.52 62.78
CA GLU A 146 1.78 3.68 63.00
C GLU A 146 2.36 2.42 63.62
N ILE A 147 3.48 1.88 63.10
CA ILE A 147 4.46 1.11 63.89
C ILE A 147 5.89 1.46 63.43
N GLU A 148 6.73 1.66 64.43
CA GLU A 148 8.11 2.15 64.44
C GLU A 148 9.16 1.29 63.71
N SER A 149 10.29 1.95 63.48
CA SER A 149 11.58 1.52 62.94
C SER A 149 12.23 0.31 63.62
N GLU A 150 13.02 -0.46 62.86
CA GLU A 150 14.39 -0.84 63.27
C GLU A 150 15.24 -1.29 62.06
N GLU A 151 16.52 -0.93 62.13
CA GLU A 151 17.57 -1.11 61.13
C GLU A 151 17.87 -2.59 60.81
N ASN A 152 18.27 -2.90 59.57
CA ASN A 152 19.57 -3.57 59.40
C ASN A 152 20.15 -3.35 57.99
N SER A 153 21.39 -2.88 58.00
CA SER A 153 22.31 -2.72 56.88
C SER A 153 22.65 -4.07 56.23
N GLN A 154 22.79 -4.11 54.90
CA GLN A 154 24.05 -4.61 54.31
C GLN A 154 24.18 -4.28 52.81
N PHE A 155 25.26 -3.56 52.57
CA PHE A 155 25.88 -3.14 51.33
C PHE A 155 26.72 -4.29 50.73
N TYR A 156 26.68 -4.52 49.41
CA TYR A 156 27.83 -4.92 48.58
C TYR A 156 27.53 -4.66 47.10
N ASP A 157 28.39 -3.85 46.48
CA ASP A 157 28.60 -3.74 45.03
C ASP A 157 29.42 -4.94 44.53
N GLU A 158 29.18 -5.44 43.31
CA GLU A 158 30.27 -5.84 42.41
C GLU A 158 29.81 -6.06 40.96
N GLU A 159 30.38 -5.26 40.06
CA GLU A 159 30.55 -5.55 38.65
C GLU A 159 31.31 -6.88 38.47
N THR A 160 30.93 -7.71 37.50
CA THR A 160 31.93 -8.39 36.67
C THR A 160 31.40 -8.67 35.27
N SER A 161 32.27 -8.37 34.32
CA SER A 161 32.13 -8.49 32.88
C SER A 161 32.80 -9.78 32.39
N LEU A 162 32.28 -10.28 31.26
CA LEU A 162 32.93 -11.14 30.24
C LEU A 162 33.51 -12.49 30.69
N ILE A 163 33.05 -13.57 30.05
CA ILE A 163 33.94 -14.52 29.36
C ILE A 163 33.15 -15.28 28.28
N SER A 164 33.75 -15.21 27.11
CA SER A 164 33.59 -15.94 25.85
C SER A 164 33.42 -17.44 26.00
N ASN A 165 32.79 -18.08 25.01
CA ASN A 165 33.31 -19.32 24.44
C ASN A 165 32.80 -19.50 23.00
N GLU A 166 33.71 -19.27 22.06
CA GLU A 166 33.61 -19.72 20.68
C GLU A 166 34.31 -21.08 20.52
N GLN A 167 33.66 -21.91 19.67
CA GLN A 167 34.24 -22.87 18.71
C GLN A 167 34.88 -24.18 19.18
N CYS A 168 34.45 -25.28 18.53
CA CYS A 168 35.28 -26.10 17.63
C CYS A 168 34.34 -27.02 16.81
N GLN A 169 34.13 -26.75 15.52
CA GLN A 169 34.84 -27.28 14.34
C GLN A 169 34.66 -28.78 14.06
N SER A 170 34.07 -29.11 12.90
CA SER A 170 34.75 -29.87 11.83
C SER A 170 33.83 -30.11 10.62
N SER A 171 34.23 -29.59 9.45
CA SER A 171 34.01 -30.24 8.14
C SER A 171 35.30 -31.01 7.82
N PRO A 172 35.31 -32.09 7.00
CA PRO A 172 35.32 -31.90 5.54
C PRO A 172 34.73 -33.08 4.71
N ASN A 173 34.18 -32.83 3.52
CA ASN A 173 34.89 -33.10 2.26
C ASN A 173 34.05 -32.88 1.00
N LYS A 174 34.81 -32.54 -0.03
CA LYS A 174 34.53 -32.10 -1.39
C LYS A 174 34.76 -33.28 -2.35
N GLN A 175 34.02 -33.34 -3.47
CA GLN A 175 34.30 -33.96 -4.79
C GLN A 175 33.08 -34.75 -5.30
N SER A 176 32.72 -34.83 -6.58
CA SER A 176 33.01 -34.14 -7.86
C SER A 176 32.40 -35.03 -8.96
N ASN A 177 32.09 -34.45 -10.13
CA ASN A 177 31.87 -35.10 -11.45
C ASN A 177 30.52 -35.81 -11.62
N ASP A 178 29.87 -35.90 -12.79
CA ASP A 178 29.91 -35.34 -14.16
C ASP A 178 28.68 -35.99 -14.86
N LYS A 179 27.93 -35.29 -15.74
CA LYS A 179 27.73 -35.58 -17.21
C LYS A 179 27.43 -37.04 -17.59
N ASP A 180 26.54 -37.43 -18.51
CA ASP A 180 25.86 -36.84 -19.67
C ASP A 180 24.69 -37.78 -20.11
N ASP A 181 24.03 -37.44 -21.22
CA ASP A 181 23.27 -38.30 -22.16
C ASP A 181 21.79 -38.62 -21.85
N GLN A 182 20.82 -38.64 -22.79
CA GLN A 182 20.78 -38.35 -24.23
C GLN A 182 19.29 -38.20 -24.65
N VAL A 183 19.04 -37.24 -25.54
CA VAL A 183 18.28 -37.32 -26.80
C VAL A 183 17.28 -38.48 -26.97
N ASN A 184 16.01 -38.15 -27.26
CA ASN A 184 15.20 -38.94 -28.19
C ASN A 184 14.35 -38.03 -29.09
N LEU A 185 14.75 -38.01 -30.36
CA LEU A 185 13.97 -37.59 -31.52
C LEU A 185 13.12 -38.78 -31.95
N GLU A 186 11.82 -38.61 -32.15
CA GLU A 186 11.10 -39.40 -33.16
C GLU A 186 10.15 -38.51 -33.97
N PHE A 187 10.26 -38.73 -35.28
CA PHE A 187 9.58 -38.12 -36.40
C PHE A 187 8.14 -38.65 -36.52
N SER A 188 7.25 -37.80 -37.04
CA SER A 188 6.17 -38.27 -37.92
C SER A 188 5.83 -37.21 -38.97
N ASN A 189 6.26 -37.47 -40.21
CA ASN A 189 5.74 -36.87 -41.44
C ASN A 189 4.35 -37.45 -41.76
N PHE A 190 3.42 -36.66 -42.32
CA PHE A 190 2.84 -36.84 -43.67
C PHE A 190 1.70 -35.84 -43.99
N ASP A 191 1.85 -35.16 -45.14
CA ASP A 191 0.91 -34.67 -46.17
C ASP A 191 -0.50 -34.13 -45.84
N LEU A 192 -0.78 -32.87 -46.21
CA LEU A 192 -1.44 -32.42 -47.46
C LEU A 192 -1.57 -30.89 -47.51
#